data_AF-A0A9E2R6Y6-F1
#
_entry.id   AF-A0A9E2R6Y6-F1
#
_cell.length_a   1.000
_cell.length_b   1.000
_cell.length_c   1.000
_cell.angle_alpha   90.00
_cell.angle_beta   90.00
_cell.angle_gamma   90.00
#
_symmetry.space_group_name_H-M   'P 1'
#
loop_
_entity.id
_entity.type
_entity.pdbx_description
1 polymer ?
#
loop_
_entity_poly.entity_id
_entity_poly.type
_entity_poly.pdbx_seq_one_letter_code
_entity_poly.pdbx_strand_id
1 'polypeptide(L)'
;MNTHTSRRLACALLSAAVAGACHLTPTALAQPDPHWLDHDRRRPQPAVIDPGTASTAEQPGKPPSDAVVLFDGKDLSQWVSMDGEPTQWVIQDGIMQC
;
A
#
# COMPACT_ATOMS: atom_id res chain seq x y z
N MET A 1 45.45 59.98 -50.06
CA MET A 1 44.89 58.91 -50.89
C MET A 1 45.36 57.56 -50.35
N ASN A 2 44.39 56.64 -50.23
CA ASN A 2 44.51 55.17 -50.20
C ASN A 2 45.13 54.55 -48.92
N THR A 3 44.28 54.12 -47.98
CA THR A 3 43.70 52.76 -47.83
C THR A 3 44.53 51.92 -46.87
N HIS A 4 44.04 51.70 -45.65
CA HIS A 4 44.31 50.48 -44.88
C HIS A 4 43.21 50.27 -43.83
N THR A 5 42.31 49.36 -44.17
CA THR A 5 41.29 48.78 -43.30
C THR A 5 41.97 47.99 -42.20
N SER A 6 41.87 48.42 -40.94
CA SER A 6 42.16 47.54 -39.79
C SER A 6 41.51 48.03 -38.49
N ARG A 7 40.83 47.08 -37.83
CA ARG A 7 40.49 47.01 -36.41
C ARG A 7 39.87 48.24 -35.73
N ARG A 8 38.55 48.19 -35.60
CA ARG A 8 37.75 48.75 -34.49
C ARG A 8 36.50 47.87 -34.37
N LEU A 9 35.93 47.51 -33.24
CA LEU A 9 36.18 47.75 -31.82
C LEU A 9 35.30 46.67 -31.14
N ALA A 10 35.64 46.28 -29.92
CA ALA A 10 34.79 45.43 -29.09
C ALA A 10 33.36 45.99 -29.02
N CYS A 11 32.36 45.16 -29.33
CA CYS A 11 30.99 45.38 -28.88
C CYS A 11 30.69 44.37 -27.79
N ALA A 12 30.59 44.91 -26.59
CA ALA A 12 30.18 44.23 -25.38
C ALA A 12 28.70 43.79 -25.46
N LEU A 13 28.31 43.04 -24.43
CA LEU A 13 26.95 42.77 -23.96
C LEU A 13 26.24 41.55 -24.57
N LEU A 14 26.46 40.39 -23.97
CA LEU A 14 25.37 39.43 -23.80
C LEU A 14 25.18 39.15 -22.30
N SER A 15 24.27 39.90 -21.71
CA SER A 15 23.69 39.61 -20.40
C SER A 15 22.61 38.53 -20.55
N ALA A 16 22.77 37.49 -19.74
CA ALA A 16 21.76 36.73 -18.99
C ALA A 16 20.41 36.39 -19.64
N ALA A 17 20.12 35.08 -19.75
CA ALA A 17 18.86 34.52 -19.25
C ALA A 17 19.02 33.01 -19.02
N VAL A 18 19.10 32.61 -17.75
CA VAL A 18 18.81 31.24 -17.31
C VAL A 18 17.33 30.99 -17.60
N ALA A 19 17.02 30.16 -18.59
CA ALA A 19 15.64 29.71 -18.83
C ALA A 19 15.68 28.31 -19.44
N GLY A 20 15.23 27.31 -18.67
CA GLY A 20 14.95 25.99 -19.24
C GLY A 20 15.22 24.75 -18.39
N ALA A 21 15.21 24.83 -17.06
CA ALA A 21 15.04 23.62 -16.23
C ALA A 21 13.57 23.55 -15.78
N CYS A 22 12.67 23.29 -16.73
CA CYS A 22 11.25 23.14 -16.50
C CYS A 22 10.92 21.64 -16.36
N HIS A 23 10.81 21.19 -15.11
CA HIS A 23 10.12 19.98 -14.63
C HIS A 23 10.61 18.60 -15.10
N LEU A 24 11.64 18.07 -14.42
CA LEU A 24 11.67 16.64 -14.09
C LEU A 24 11.03 16.43 -12.72
N THR A 25 9.75 16.77 -12.57
CA THR A 25 8.96 16.18 -11.49
C THR A 25 8.66 14.74 -11.91
N PRO A 26 9.06 13.70 -11.17
CA PRO A 26 8.46 12.40 -11.37
C PRO A 26 6.98 12.57 -11.02
N THR A 27 6.13 12.66 -12.05
CA THR A 27 4.70 12.47 -11.90
C THR A 27 4.53 11.12 -11.22
N ALA A 28 4.09 11.12 -9.96
CA ALA A 28 3.77 9.90 -9.25
C ALA A 28 2.80 9.09 -10.13
N LEU A 29 3.20 7.88 -10.54
CA LEU A 29 2.40 7.00 -11.38
C LEU A 29 1.27 6.40 -10.52
N ALA A 30 0.27 7.20 -10.19
CA ALA A 30 -1.07 6.70 -9.93
C ALA A 30 -1.86 6.80 -11.25
N GLN A 31 -1.39 6.11 -12.30
CA GLN A 31 -2.23 5.91 -13.48
C GLN A 31 -3.27 4.83 -13.12
N PRO A 32 -4.57 5.06 -13.37
CA PRO A 32 -5.58 4.03 -13.18
C PRO A 32 -5.23 2.79 -14.01
N ASP A 33 -5.57 1.61 -13.50
CA ASP A 33 -5.34 0.35 -14.18
C ASP A 33 -5.90 0.41 -15.62
N PRO A 34 -5.07 0.25 -16.66
CA PRO A 34 -5.50 0.41 -18.05
C PRO A 34 -6.50 -0.66 -18.50
N HIS A 35 -6.69 -1.74 -17.74
CA HIS A 35 -7.75 -2.72 -18.02
C HIS A 35 -9.15 -2.11 -17.82
N TRP A 36 -9.27 -1.09 -16.97
CA TRP A 36 -10.57 -0.58 -16.52
C TRP A 36 -10.76 0.88 -16.86
N LEU A 37 -11.98 1.21 -17.26
CA LEU A 37 -12.39 2.60 -17.40
C LEU A 37 -12.64 3.21 -16.01
N ASP A 38 -12.56 4.54 -15.91
CA ASP A 38 -12.98 5.27 -14.72
C ASP A 38 -14.45 4.91 -14.38
N HIS A 39 -14.69 4.58 -13.12
CA HIS A 39 -15.98 4.10 -12.62
C HIS A 39 -16.53 2.83 -13.33
N ASP A 40 -15.69 2.00 -13.96
CA ASP A 40 -16.16 0.77 -14.63
C ASP A 40 -16.81 -0.20 -13.62
N ARG A 41 -18.11 -0.45 -13.83
CA ARG A 41 -18.96 -1.33 -13.00
C ARG A 41 -18.79 -2.81 -13.32
N ARG A 42 -18.07 -3.17 -14.39
CA ARG A 42 -17.77 -4.55 -14.77
C ARG A 42 -16.54 -5.13 -14.07
N ARG A 43 -15.82 -4.30 -13.30
CA ARG A 43 -14.75 -4.78 -12.42
C ARG A 43 -15.29 -5.87 -11.49
N PRO A 44 -14.50 -6.92 -11.21
CA PRO A 44 -14.85 -7.89 -10.19
C PRO A 44 -15.21 -7.15 -8.90
N GLN A 45 -16.42 -7.40 -8.41
CA GLN A 45 -16.86 -6.78 -7.17
C GLN A 45 -16.11 -7.41 -6.00
N PRO A 46 -15.82 -6.65 -4.94
CA PRO A 46 -15.34 -7.22 -3.69
C PRO A 46 -16.30 -8.31 -3.20
N ALA A 47 -15.75 -9.33 -2.53
CA ALA A 47 -16.56 -10.35 -1.89
C ALA A 47 -17.48 -9.69 -0.85
N VAL A 48 -18.71 -10.21 -0.74
CA VAL A 48 -19.63 -9.81 0.33
C VAL A 48 -19.20 -10.52 1.60
N ILE A 49 -18.89 -9.75 2.65
CA ILE A 49 -18.46 -10.25 3.95
C ILE A 49 -19.49 -9.86 5.00
N ASP A 50 -20.00 -10.85 5.73
CA ASP A 50 -20.81 -10.58 6.91
C ASP A 50 -19.87 -10.14 8.04
N PRO A 51 -20.08 -8.96 8.64
CA PRO A 51 -19.19 -8.46 9.68
C PRO A 51 -19.32 -9.29 10.95
N GLY A 52 -18.23 -9.31 11.72
CA GLY A 52 -18.24 -9.86 13.07
C GLY A 52 -19.09 -9.05 14.04
N THR A 53 -19.32 -9.61 15.22
CA THR A 53 -19.96 -8.89 16.33
C THR A 53 -18.90 -8.44 17.34
N ALA A 54 -19.16 -7.34 18.05
CA ALA A 54 -18.29 -6.92 19.16
C ALA A 54 -18.37 -7.93 20.32
N SER A 55 -17.27 -8.08 21.05
CA SER A 55 -17.24 -8.81 22.32
C SER A 55 -17.88 -8.00 23.44
N THR A 56 -18.44 -8.69 24.43
CA THR A 56 -18.81 -8.13 25.74
C THR A 56 -17.88 -8.67 26.82
N ALA A 57 -18.11 -8.31 28.08
CA ALA A 57 -17.37 -8.89 29.20
C ALA A 57 -17.71 -10.37 29.42
N GLU A 58 -18.90 -10.81 29.03
CA GLU A 58 -19.43 -12.15 29.25
C GLU A 58 -19.31 -13.05 28.02
N GLN A 59 -19.28 -12.47 26.81
CA GLN A 59 -19.33 -13.25 25.57
C GLN A 59 -18.33 -12.73 24.52
N PRO A 60 -17.53 -13.62 23.90
CA PRO A 60 -16.71 -13.25 22.77
C PRO A 60 -17.57 -12.88 21.56
N GLY A 61 -17.12 -11.88 20.81
CA GLY A 61 -17.69 -11.51 19.53
C GLY A 61 -17.54 -12.63 18.50
N LYS A 62 -18.38 -12.59 17.46
CA LYS A 62 -18.27 -13.49 16.32
C LYS A 62 -17.26 -12.94 15.32
N PRO A 63 -16.45 -13.79 14.69
CA PRO A 63 -15.58 -13.36 13.59
C PRO A 63 -16.43 -13.02 12.34
N PRO A 64 -15.89 -12.23 11.38
CA PRO A 64 -16.52 -12.04 10.09
C PRO A 64 -16.58 -13.35 9.30
N SER A 65 -17.43 -13.41 8.27
CA SER A 65 -17.70 -14.65 7.52
C SER A 65 -16.50 -15.24 6.80
N ASP A 66 -15.50 -14.43 6.45
CA ASP A 66 -14.29 -14.84 5.73
C ASP A 66 -13.07 -15.06 6.64
N ALA A 67 -13.22 -14.91 7.95
CA ALA A 67 -12.12 -15.09 8.87
C ALA A 67 -11.70 -16.56 9.02
N VAL A 68 -10.39 -16.76 9.11
CA VAL A 68 -9.83 -18.00 9.66
C VAL A 68 -9.93 -17.94 11.18
N VAL A 69 -10.68 -18.86 11.77
CA VAL A 69 -10.88 -18.91 13.23
C VAL A 69 -9.77 -19.74 13.86
N LEU A 70 -8.86 -19.07 14.57
CA LEU A 70 -7.71 -19.73 15.21
C LEU A 70 -8.06 -20.46 16.51
N PHE A 71 -9.13 -20.03 17.18
CA PHE A 71 -9.64 -20.67 18.39
C PHE A 71 -11.09 -20.27 18.61
N ASP A 72 -11.97 -21.26 18.81
CA ASP A 72 -13.40 -21.08 19.06
C ASP A 72 -13.88 -21.75 20.36
N GLY A 73 -12.92 -22.18 21.20
CA GLY A 73 -13.19 -22.89 22.46
C GLY A 73 -13.28 -24.40 22.33
N LYS A 74 -13.15 -24.99 21.13
CA LYS A 74 -13.32 -26.45 20.94
C LYS A 74 -12.01 -27.24 20.92
N ASP A 75 -11.02 -26.77 20.17
CA ASP A 75 -9.77 -27.50 19.97
C ASP A 75 -8.58 -26.56 19.69
N LEU A 76 -7.38 -27.15 19.68
CA LEU A 76 -6.12 -26.47 19.41
C LEU A 76 -5.57 -26.81 18.01
N SER A 77 -6.42 -27.24 17.07
CA SER A 77 -5.99 -27.74 15.75
C SER A 77 -5.22 -26.71 14.91
N GLN A 78 -5.38 -25.42 15.20
CA GLN A 78 -4.67 -24.32 14.53
C GLN A 78 -3.34 -23.97 15.21
N TRP A 79 -2.93 -24.69 16.26
CA TRP A 79 -1.77 -24.39 17.08
C TRP A 79 -0.83 -25.60 17.19
N VAL A 80 0.46 -25.31 17.20
CA VAL A 80 1.55 -26.25 17.50
C VAL A 80 2.57 -25.56 18.40
N SER A 81 3.37 -26.35 19.10
CA SER A 81 4.52 -25.84 19.85
C SER A 81 5.59 -25.31 18.88
N MET A 82 6.55 -24.54 19.39
CA MET A 82 7.62 -23.93 18.57
C MET A 82 8.51 -24.96 17.86
N ASP A 83 8.57 -26.17 18.39
CA ASP A 83 9.26 -27.33 17.79
C ASP A 83 8.41 -28.08 16.76
N GLY A 84 7.17 -27.65 16.52
CA GLY A 84 6.25 -28.23 15.55
C GLY A 84 5.44 -29.41 16.09
N GLU A 85 5.68 -29.83 17.33
CA GLU A 85 4.92 -30.89 18.00
C GLU A 85 3.56 -30.37 18.53
N PRO A 86 2.62 -31.26 18.85
CA PRO A 86 1.36 -30.85 19.49
C PRO A 86 1.60 -30.02 20.76
N THR A 87 0.79 -28.96 20.94
CA THR A 87 0.89 -28.11 22.14
C THR A 87 0.55 -28.90 23.40
N GLN A 88 1.19 -28.54 24.53
CA GLN A 88 0.86 -29.09 25.85
C GLN A 88 -0.30 -28.35 26.54
N TRP A 89 -0.78 -27.25 25.95
CA TRP A 89 -1.91 -26.50 26.48
C TRP A 89 -3.18 -27.35 26.52
N VAL A 90 -4.03 -27.05 27.50
CA VAL A 90 -5.30 -27.72 27.70
C VAL A 90 -6.46 -26.77 27.43
N ILE A 91 -7.60 -27.33 27.07
CA ILE A 91 -8.86 -26.60 26.98
C ILE A 91 -9.70 -26.95 28.19
N GLN A 92 -10.02 -25.95 28.99
CA GLN A 92 -10.93 -26.08 30.12
C GLN A 92 -11.94 -24.95 30.08
N ASP A 93 -13.22 -25.31 30.15
CA ASP A 93 -14.37 -24.39 30.06
C ASP A 93 -14.36 -23.50 28.80
N GLY A 94 -13.87 -24.05 27.67
CA GLY A 94 -13.74 -23.32 26.41
C GLY A 94 -12.58 -22.33 26.38
N ILE A 95 -11.70 -22.35 27.37
CA ILE A 95 -10.54 -21.47 27.49
C ILE A 95 -9.26 -22.29 27.30
N MET A 96 -8.33 -21.75 26.52
CA MET A 96 -6.98 -22.27 26.33
C MET A 96 -6.08 -21.90 27.53
N GLN A 97 -5.45 -22.88 28.17
CA GLN A 97 -4.69 -22.72 29.42
C GLN A 97 -3.35 -23.46 29.36
N CYS A 98 -2.32 -22.93 30.04
CA CYS A 98 -0.97 -23.52 30.13
C CYS A 98 -0.71 -24.20 31.48
#